data_AF-A0A444UBJ7-F1
#
_entry.id   AF-A0A444UBJ7-F1
#
_cell.length_a   1.000
_cell.length_b   1.000
_cell.length_c   1.000
_cell.angle_alpha   90.00
_cell.angle_beta   90.00
_cell.angle_gamma   90.00
#
_symmetry.space_group_name_H-M   'P 1'
#
loop_
_entity.id
_entity.type
_entity.pdbx_description
1 polymer ?
#
loop_
_entity_poly.entity_id
_entity_poly.type
_entity_poly.pdbx_seq_one_letter_code
_entity_poly.pdbx_strand_id
1 'polypeptide(L)'
;MSKPSQQKTTKDQNGVSVIQTQAHTSGLQQVPQLVPVSPGGGGKAMAPSKSKKSADKESDEYRQRRERNNLAVKKSRMRSKQKAQDTQERVNELKEENERLESKIKLLSKELSVLKDLFLEHAHNLADNVQPQSNDGTKTGQNNNSNTGQ
;
A
#
# COMPACT_ATOMS: atom_id res chain seq x y z
N MET A 1 -37.81 -19.29 8.53
CA MET A 1 -37.19 -19.27 7.19
C MET A 1 -36.20 -18.10 7.15
N SER A 2 -34.92 -18.30 7.48
CA SER A 2 -33.89 -17.27 7.37
C SER A 2 -32.62 -17.87 6.75
N LYS A 3 -32.18 -17.31 5.63
CA LYS A 3 -31.01 -17.77 4.84
C LYS A 3 -29.70 -17.33 5.52
N PRO A 4 -28.67 -18.17 5.61
CA PRO A 4 -27.33 -17.70 5.97
C PRO A 4 -26.63 -17.04 4.77
N SER A 5 -25.98 -15.92 5.06
CA SER A 5 -25.22 -15.08 4.13
C SER A 5 -24.02 -15.83 3.54
N GLN A 6 -23.87 -15.80 2.22
CA GLN A 6 -22.75 -16.46 1.52
C GLN A 6 -21.47 -15.65 1.69
N GLN A 7 -20.47 -16.22 2.34
CA GLN A 7 -19.10 -15.71 2.33
C GLN A 7 -18.43 -16.11 1.02
N LYS A 8 -18.11 -15.13 0.18
CA LYS A 8 -17.38 -15.34 -1.08
C LYS A 8 -15.88 -15.38 -0.77
N THR A 9 -15.27 -16.56 -0.83
CA THR A 9 -13.83 -16.73 -0.68
C THR A 9 -13.15 -16.59 -2.04
N THR A 10 -12.35 -15.54 -2.26
CA THR A 10 -11.37 -15.52 -3.35
C THR A 10 -10.05 -16.02 -2.81
N LYS A 11 -9.56 -17.15 -3.34
CA LYS A 11 -8.21 -17.67 -3.04
C LYS A 11 -7.23 -17.05 -4.03
N ASP A 12 -6.28 -16.29 -3.52
CA ASP A 12 -5.06 -15.89 -4.19
C ASP A 12 -3.89 -16.84 -3.83
N GLN A 13 -2.93 -16.94 -4.74
CA GLN A 13 -1.99 -18.07 -4.88
C GLN A 13 -0.92 -18.18 -3.79
N ASN A 14 -0.98 -17.35 -2.74
CA ASN A 14 0.01 -17.34 -1.65
C ASN A 14 -0.54 -17.83 -0.30
N GLY A 15 -1.75 -18.40 -0.25
CA GLY A 15 -2.22 -19.16 0.91
C GLY A 15 -2.40 -18.35 2.21
N VAL A 16 -2.45 -17.02 2.14
CA VAL A 16 -2.73 -16.17 3.29
C VAL A 16 -4.22 -15.85 3.32
N SER A 17 -4.96 -16.40 4.30
CA SER A 17 -6.34 -15.99 4.55
C SER A 17 -6.37 -14.67 5.30
N VAL A 18 -6.79 -13.59 4.63
CA VAL A 18 -7.11 -12.31 5.27
C VAL A 18 -8.60 -12.30 5.60
N ILE A 19 -8.94 -12.47 6.88
CA ILE A 19 -10.30 -12.29 7.36
C ILE A 19 -10.53 -10.78 7.53
N GLN A 20 -11.13 -10.16 6.53
CA GLN A 20 -11.53 -8.76 6.60
C GLN A 20 -12.82 -8.62 7.40
N THR A 21 -12.70 -8.31 8.68
CA THR A 21 -13.82 -7.87 9.52
C THR A 21 -13.88 -6.35 9.45
N GLN A 22 -14.94 -5.81 8.82
CA GLN A 22 -15.26 -4.39 8.96
C GLN A 22 -16.03 -4.21 10.27
N ALA A 23 -15.44 -3.47 11.21
CA ALA A 23 -16.14 -2.92 12.37
C ALA A 23 -15.99 -1.39 12.33
N HIS A 24 -17.11 -0.70 12.23
CA HIS A 24 -17.21 0.74 12.34
C HIS A 24 -17.49 1.07 13.82
N THR A 25 -16.55 1.69 14.54
CA THR A 25 -16.86 2.41 15.79
C THR A 25 -15.87 3.55 16.03
N SER A 26 -16.44 4.74 16.19
CA SER A 26 -15.80 6.01 16.48
C SER A 26 -15.29 6.07 17.93
N GLY A 27 -14.12 6.70 18.14
CA GLY A 27 -13.83 7.46 19.36
C GLY A 27 -13.14 6.73 20.51
N LEU A 28 -12.00 7.33 20.91
CA LEU A 28 -11.24 7.20 22.16
C LEU A 28 -10.20 6.06 22.25
N GLN A 29 -8.97 6.51 22.55
CA GLN A 29 -7.76 5.70 22.70
C GLN A 29 -7.95 4.63 23.77
N GLN A 30 -7.75 3.37 23.38
CA GLN A 30 -7.59 2.25 24.30
C GLN A 30 -6.33 1.48 23.90
N VAL A 31 -5.41 1.35 24.86
CA VAL A 31 -4.20 0.51 24.74
C VAL A 31 -4.66 -0.94 24.50
N PRO A 32 -4.22 -1.62 23.42
CA PRO A 32 -4.64 -2.99 23.17
C PRO A 32 -4.07 -3.93 24.25
N GLN A 33 -4.93 -4.47 25.11
CA GLN A 33 -4.59 -5.64 25.92
C GLN A 33 -4.68 -6.89 25.04
N LEU A 34 -3.54 -7.55 24.84
CA LEU A 34 -3.45 -8.84 24.16
C LEU A 34 -3.93 -9.95 25.09
N VAL A 35 -5.18 -10.39 24.92
CA VAL A 35 -5.64 -11.67 25.47
C VAL A 35 -5.09 -12.82 24.60
N PRO A 36 -4.54 -13.90 25.19
CA PRO A 36 -4.11 -15.05 24.41
C PRO A 36 -5.34 -15.77 23.87
N VAL A 37 -5.60 -15.66 22.57
CA VAL A 37 -6.57 -16.53 21.90
C VAL A 37 -6.01 -17.94 21.93
N SER A 38 -6.65 -18.79 22.73
CA SER A 38 -6.37 -20.22 22.75
C SER A 38 -6.88 -20.81 21.44
N PRO A 39 -6.06 -21.49 20.60
CA PRO A 39 -6.54 -22.10 19.38
C PRO A 39 -7.34 -23.36 19.74
N GLY A 40 -8.64 -23.18 19.93
CA GLY A 40 -9.61 -24.25 20.05
C GLY A 40 -9.95 -24.84 18.68
N GLY A 41 -9.45 -26.04 18.41
CA GLY A 41 -10.18 -27.07 17.66
C GLY A 41 -9.83 -27.26 16.18
N GLY A 42 -9.42 -28.48 15.84
CA GLY A 42 -9.65 -29.05 14.51
C GLY A 42 -8.49 -29.80 13.89
N GLY A 43 -8.26 -31.04 14.31
CA GLY A 43 -7.40 -31.99 13.58
C GLY A 43 -6.41 -32.73 14.48
N LYS A 44 -6.87 -33.77 15.17
CA LYS A 44 -5.96 -34.77 15.75
C LYS A 44 -5.33 -35.55 14.60
N ALA A 45 -4.22 -35.07 14.05
CA ALA A 45 -3.27 -35.97 13.41
C ALA A 45 -2.75 -36.90 14.52
N MET A 46 -3.18 -38.16 14.51
CA MET A 46 -2.62 -39.19 15.38
C MET A 46 -1.10 -39.20 15.18
N ALA A 47 -0.36 -38.71 16.17
CA ALA A 47 1.08 -38.92 16.21
C ALA A 47 1.32 -40.44 16.17
N PRO A 48 2.27 -40.94 15.36
CA PRO A 48 2.59 -42.36 15.38
C PRO A 48 2.93 -42.73 16.81
N SER A 49 2.20 -43.69 17.37
CA SER A 49 2.32 -44.18 18.73
C SER A 49 3.71 -44.78 18.93
N LYS A 50 4.70 -43.92 19.18
CA LYS A 50 5.99 -44.35 19.68
C LYS A 50 5.77 -44.71 21.13
N SER A 51 5.66 -46.00 21.36
CA SER A 51 5.86 -46.62 22.66
C SER A 51 6.94 -45.86 23.43
N LYS A 52 6.64 -45.50 24.68
CA LYS A 52 7.57 -44.95 25.67
C LYS A 52 8.71 -45.96 25.89
N LYS A 53 9.63 -46.09 24.93
CA LYS A 53 10.97 -46.60 25.19
C LYS A 53 11.68 -45.44 25.85
N SER A 54 11.93 -45.55 27.14
CA SER A 54 12.90 -44.72 27.84
C SER A 54 14.18 -44.73 27.01
N ALA A 55 14.42 -43.66 26.26
CA ALA A 55 15.63 -43.53 25.48
C ALA A 55 16.78 -43.44 26.48
N ASP A 56 17.65 -44.43 26.44
CA ASP A 56 18.89 -44.41 27.21
C ASP A 56 19.71 -43.20 26.74
N LYS A 57 19.91 -42.25 27.64
CA LYS A 57 20.56 -40.96 27.36
C LYS A 57 22.05 -41.13 27.03
N GLU A 58 22.63 -42.27 27.35
CA GLU A 58 24.04 -42.59 27.08
C GLU A 58 24.23 -43.38 25.78
N SER A 59 23.14 -43.81 25.14
CA SER A 59 23.21 -44.50 23.86
C SER A 59 23.78 -43.60 22.73
N ASP A 60 24.61 -44.18 21.88
CA ASP A 60 25.17 -43.48 20.71
C ASP A 60 24.07 -43.03 19.74
N GLU A 61 22.96 -43.78 19.65
CA GLU A 61 21.80 -43.38 18.85
C GLU A 61 21.18 -42.06 19.38
N TYR A 62 21.06 -41.91 20.70
CA TYR A 62 20.59 -40.67 21.32
C TYR A 62 21.55 -39.51 21.02
N ARG A 63 22.86 -39.71 21.17
CA ARG A 63 23.89 -38.69 20.86
C ARG A 63 23.77 -38.18 19.43
N GLN A 64 23.74 -39.08 18.45
CA GLN A 64 23.62 -38.71 17.03
C GLN A 64 22.30 -37.97 16.72
N ARG A 65 21.18 -38.35 17.36
CA ARG A 65 19.91 -37.63 17.22
C ARG A 65 19.99 -36.22 17.79
N ARG A 66 20.65 -36.04 18.94
CA ARG A 66 20.84 -34.73 19.58
C ARG A 66 21.77 -33.83 18.77
N GLU A 67 22.86 -34.35 18.26
CA GLU A 67 23.78 -33.61 17.38
C GLU A 67 23.06 -33.12 16.13
N ARG A 68 22.32 -33.99 15.44
CA ARG A 68 21.48 -33.59 14.29
C ARG A 68 20.46 -32.52 14.65
N ASN A 69 19.80 -32.63 15.80
CA ASN A 69 18.84 -31.62 16.24
C ASN A 69 19.53 -30.28 16.56
N ASN A 70 20.67 -30.30 17.25
CA ASN A 70 21.45 -29.10 17.55
C ASN A 70 21.86 -28.38 16.27
N LEU A 71 22.31 -29.12 15.25
CA LEU A 71 22.63 -28.58 13.93
C LEU A 71 21.39 -27.99 13.24
N ALA A 72 20.26 -28.69 13.27
CA ALA A 72 19.00 -28.21 12.69
C ALA A 72 18.50 -26.92 13.37
N VAL A 73 18.60 -26.83 14.70
CA VAL A 73 18.24 -25.64 15.47
C VAL A 73 19.17 -24.48 15.12
N LYS A 74 20.49 -24.71 15.08
CA LYS A 74 21.46 -23.68 14.67
C LYS A 74 21.14 -23.18 13.27
N LYS A 75 20.89 -24.07 12.31
CA LYS A 75 20.52 -23.73 10.93
C LYS A 75 19.20 -22.93 10.88
N SER A 76 18.18 -23.34 11.62
CA SER A 76 16.90 -22.64 11.70
C SER A 76 17.06 -21.23 12.25
N ARG A 77 17.80 -21.07 13.35
CA ARG A 77 18.08 -19.75 13.95
C ARG A 77 18.84 -18.84 12.99
N MET A 78 19.89 -19.36 12.35
CA MET A 78 20.66 -18.58 11.38
C MET A 78 19.79 -18.15 10.20
N ARG A 79 18.92 -19.03 9.68
CA ARG A 79 17.99 -18.68 8.60
C ARG A 79 17.02 -17.57 9.00
N SER A 80 16.46 -17.64 10.22
CA SER A 80 15.58 -16.58 10.72
C SER A 80 16.31 -15.25 10.91
N LYS A 81 17.55 -15.30 11.42
CA LYS A 81 18.40 -14.11 11.56
C LYS A 81 18.73 -13.49 10.19
N GLN A 82 19.14 -14.32 9.22
CA GLN A 82 19.44 -13.88 7.86
C GLN A 82 18.21 -13.24 7.22
N LYS A 83 17.03 -13.88 7.30
CA LYS A 83 15.80 -13.32 6.75
C LYS A 83 15.47 -11.94 7.34
N ALA A 84 15.70 -11.74 8.64
CA ALA A 84 15.49 -10.44 9.28
C ALA A 84 16.49 -9.39 8.75
N GLN A 85 17.75 -9.78 8.55
CA GLN A 85 18.77 -8.90 7.95
C GLN A 85 18.44 -8.55 6.51
N ASP A 86 18.13 -9.54 5.67
CA ASP A 86 17.76 -9.33 4.25
C ASP A 86 16.54 -8.40 4.14
N THR A 87 15.55 -8.56 5.04
CA THR A 87 14.36 -7.69 5.05
C THR A 87 14.74 -6.25 5.42
N GLN A 88 15.64 -6.07 6.39
CA GLN A 88 16.10 -4.74 6.79
C GLN A 88 16.89 -4.06 5.67
N GLU A 89 17.77 -4.81 5.01
CA GLU A 89 18.52 -4.34 3.84
C GLU A 89 17.57 -3.92 2.72
N ARG A 90 16.58 -4.76 2.40
CA ARG A 90 15.58 -4.43 1.39
C ARG A 90 14.77 -3.18 1.71
N VAL A 91 14.43 -2.97 2.99
CA VAL A 91 13.76 -1.73 3.43
C VAL A 91 14.65 -0.51 3.22
N ASN A 92 15.95 -0.63 3.48
CA ASN A 92 16.89 0.47 3.28
C ASN A 92 17.04 0.79 1.77
N GLU A 93 17.24 -0.22 0.92
CA GLU A 93 17.29 -0.06 -0.54
C GLU A 93 16.03 0.66 -1.07
N LEU A 94 14.85 0.25 -0.61
CA LEU A 94 13.59 0.85 -1.03
C LEU A 94 13.45 2.31 -0.57
N LYS A 95 14.00 2.67 0.60
CA LYS A 95 14.01 4.05 1.08
C LYS A 95 14.91 4.94 0.23
N GLU A 96 16.12 4.46 -0.07
CA GLU A 96 17.07 5.19 -0.92
C GLU A 96 16.51 5.38 -2.33
N GLU A 97 15.93 4.32 -2.91
CA GLU A 97 15.30 4.41 -4.22
C GLU A 97 14.10 5.36 -4.22
N ASN A 98 13.29 5.36 -3.15
CA ASN A 98 12.17 6.30 -3.03
C ASN A 98 12.66 7.76 -2.95
N GLU A 99 13.68 8.05 -2.14
CA GLU A 99 14.27 9.39 -2.05
C GLU A 99 14.82 9.87 -3.41
N ARG A 100 15.48 8.96 -4.14
CA ARG A 100 16.00 9.24 -5.49
C ARG A 100 14.86 9.55 -6.47
N LEU A 101 13.77 8.79 -6.42
CA LEU A 101 12.59 9.01 -7.27
C LEU A 101 11.87 10.31 -6.92
N GLU A 102 11.69 10.61 -5.62
CA GLU A 102 11.10 11.87 -5.15
C GLU A 102 11.91 13.08 -5.63
N SER A 103 13.24 13.00 -5.54
CA SER A 103 14.14 14.04 -6.05
C SER A 103 14.00 14.23 -7.56
N LYS A 104 13.87 13.14 -8.32
CA LYS A 104 13.65 13.19 -9.78
C LYS A 104 12.31 13.82 -10.14
N ILE A 105 11.24 13.45 -9.42
CA ILE A 105 9.91 14.06 -9.59
C ILE A 105 9.99 15.56 -9.34
N LYS A 106 10.60 15.98 -8.23
CA LYS A 106 10.76 17.39 -7.89
C LYS A 106 11.52 18.19 -8.95
N LEU A 107 12.59 17.63 -9.50
CA LEU A 107 13.35 18.26 -10.59
C LEU A 107 12.48 18.45 -11.83
N LEU A 108 11.84 17.38 -12.31
CA LEU A 108 10.99 17.42 -13.49
C LEU A 108 9.80 18.36 -13.31
N SER A 109 9.19 18.40 -12.12
CA SER A 109 8.12 19.35 -11.80
C SER A 109 8.59 20.79 -11.89
N LYS A 110 9.83 21.09 -11.45
CA LYS A 110 10.41 22.43 -11.57
C LYS A 110 10.67 22.79 -13.04
N GLU A 111 11.24 21.87 -13.81
CA GLU A 111 11.47 22.07 -15.25
C GLU A 111 10.16 22.35 -16.01
N LEU A 112 9.11 21.59 -15.71
CA LEU A 112 7.77 21.81 -16.28
C LEU A 112 7.17 23.16 -15.87
N SER A 113 7.34 23.58 -14.62
CA SER A 113 6.89 24.91 -14.17
C SER A 113 7.59 26.01 -14.96
N VAL A 114 8.93 25.96 -15.07
CA VAL A 114 9.71 26.95 -15.82
C VAL A 114 9.25 27.02 -17.28
N LEU A 115 9.06 25.88 -17.94
CA LEU A 115 8.55 25.86 -19.31
C LEU A 115 7.15 26.46 -19.41
N LYS A 116 6.24 26.09 -18.51
CA LYS A 116 4.88 26.64 -18.48
C LYS A 116 4.88 28.15 -18.28
N ASP A 117 5.70 28.64 -17.35
CA ASP A 117 5.81 30.06 -17.05
C ASP A 117 6.35 30.84 -18.27
N LEU A 118 7.36 30.29 -18.96
CA LEU A 118 7.89 30.86 -20.21
C LEU A 118 6.83 30.93 -21.33
N PHE A 119 6.04 29.88 -21.51
CA PHE A 119 4.96 29.88 -22.51
C PHE A 119 3.87 30.89 -22.18
N LEU A 120 3.50 31.02 -20.90
CA LEU A 120 2.50 31.99 -20.45
C LEU A 120 2.99 33.42 -20.58
N GLU A 121 4.25 33.70 -20.23
CA GLU A 121 4.86 35.01 -20.41
C GLU A 121 4.89 35.41 -21.89
N HIS A 122 5.29 34.51 -22.80
CA HIS A 122 5.28 34.79 -24.23
C HIS A 122 3.86 35.01 -24.78
N ALA A 123 2.87 34.25 -24.33
CA ALA A 123 1.49 34.43 -24.75
C ALA A 123 0.90 35.76 -24.24
N HIS A 124 1.25 36.18 -23.03
CA HIS A 124 0.84 37.48 -22.46
C HIS A 124 1.46 38.64 -23.24
N ASN A 125 2.76 38.57 -23.53
CA ASN A 125 3.45 39.57 -24.35
C ASN A 125 2.87 39.65 -25.78
N LEU A 126 2.40 38.54 -26.34
CA LEU A 126 1.74 38.54 -27.65
C LEU A 126 0.34 39.20 -27.59
N ALA A 127 -0.40 39.03 -26.49
CA ALA A 127 -1.70 39.66 -26.30
C ALA A 127 -1.59 41.17 -26.05
N ASP A 128 -0.57 41.62 -25.32
CA ASP A 128 -0.33 43.05 -25.05
C ASP A 128 0.14 43.83 -26.29
N ASN A 129 0.83 43.17 -27.23
CA ASN A 129 1.27 43.80 -28.49
C ASN A 129 0.14 43.86 -29.56
N VAL A 130 -1.03 43.29 -29.28
CA VAL A 130 -2.26 43.47 -30.06
C VAL A 130 -3.14 44.48 -29.30
N GLN A 131 -2.74 45.75 -29.35
CA GLN A 131 -3.60 46.84 -28.87
C GLN A 131 -4.95 46.75 -29.62
N PRO A 132 -6.10 46.71 -28.93
CA PRO A 132 -7.37 46.89 -29.60
C PRO A 132 -7.40 48.32 -30.12
N GLN A 133 -7.32 48.49 -31.44
CA GLN A 133 -7.73 49.75 -32.05
C GLN A 133 -9.19 49.96 -31.67
N SER A 134 -9.42 50.87 -30.74
CA SER A 134 -10.74 51.39 -30.41
C SER A 134 -11.30 52.06 -31.66
N ASN A 135 -12.06 51.30 -32.44
CA ASN A 135 -12.92 51.83 -33.50
C ASN A 135 -14.09 52.54 -32.81
N ASP A 136 -13.91 53.83 -32.58
CA ASP A 136 -14.94 54.71 -32.04
C ASP A 136 -16.02 54.98 -33.11
N GLY A 137 -17.27 54.72 -32.74
CA GLY A 137 -18.41 55.52 -33.18
C GLY A 137 -19.02 55.29 -34.56
N THR A 138 -19.64 54.12 -34.81
CA THR A 138 -20.72 54.05 -35.81
C THR A 138 -21.93 54.84 -35.31
N LYS A 139 -22.01 56.13 -35.64
CA LYS A 139 -23.28 56.88 -35.59
C LYS A 139 -24.16 56.43 -36.76
N THR A 140 -25.07 55.51 -36.52
CA THR A 140 -26.21 55.25 -37.43
C THR A 140 -27.51 55.75 -36.82
N GLY A 141 -27.91 56.93 -37.31
CA GLY A 141 -29.24 57.21 -37.85
C GLY A 141 -30.47 56.80 -37.04
N GLN A 142 -31.14 57.83 -36.51
CA GLN A 142 -32.57 57.85 -36.23
C GLN A 142 -33.37 57.24 -37.40
N ASN A 143 -34.38 56.40 -37.11
CA ASN A 143 -35.71 56.62 -37.69
C ASN A 143 -36.84 55.96 -36.90
N ASN A 144 -37.87 56.76 -36.64
CA ASN A 144 -39.12 56.42 -35.98
C ASN A 144 -40.04 55.67 -36.94
N ASN A 145 -40.89 54.76 -36.44
CA ASN A 145 -42.35 54.79 -36.64
C ASN A 145 -43.02 53.61 -35.92
N SER A 146 -43.77 53.87 -34.86
CA SER A 146 -44.74 52.91 -34.30
C SER A 146 -46.13 53.49 -34.52
N ASN A 147 -46.74 53.10 -35.63
CA ASN A 147 -48.11 53.44 -35.98
C ASN A 147 -49.09 52.56 -35.20
N THR A 148 -49.94 53.24 -34.46
CA THR A 148 -51.24 52.89 -33.88
C THR A 148 -52.13 51.94 -34.69
N GLY A 149 -52.86 51.06 -33.99
CA GLY A 149 -54.29 50.84 -34.27
C GLY A 149 -54.75 49.39 -34.48
N GLN A 150 -55.60 48.94 -33.54
CA GLN A 150 -56.56 47.82 -33.57
C GLN A 150 -56.02 46.40 -33.32
#